data_AF-A0AAU4EJI8-F1
#
_entry.id   AF-A0AAU4EJI8-F1
#
_cell.length_a   1.000
_cell.length_b   1.000
_cell.length_c   1.000
_cell.angle_alpha   90.00
_cell.angle_beta   90.00
_cell.angle_gamma   90.00
#
_symmetry.space_group_name_H-M   'P 1'
#
loop_
_entity.id
_entity.type
_entity.pdbx_description
1 polymer ?
#
loop_
_entity_poly.entity_id
_entity_poly.type
_entity_poly.pdbx_seq_one_letter_code
_entity_poly.pdbx_strand_id
1 'polypeptide(L)' 'MAQEAEQNPDERTAGRAELLPEEKAVESADPEAQAREVLRDSDRRSADPEPTMTRRPEETT' A
#
# COMPACT_ATOMS: atom_id res chain seq x y z
N MET A 1 -5.73 7.44 27.17
CA MET A 1 -6.63 7.89 26.08
C MET A 1 -5.77 8.55 25.02
N ALA A 2 -5.28 7.77 24.05
CA ALA A 2 -4.73 8.35 22.83
C ALA A 2 -5.94 8.76 22.00
N GLN A 3 -6.19 10.06 21.92
CA GLN A 3 -7.12 10.61 20.95
C GLN A 3 -6.41 10.43 19.60
N GLU A 4 -6.71 9.33 18.94
CA GLU A 4 -6.49 9.20 17.50
C GLU A 4 -7.33 10.31 16.91
N ALA A 5 -6.66 11.41 16.58
CA ALA A 5 -7.24 12.46 15.77
C ALA A 5 -7.88 11.76 14.58
N GLU A 6 -9.19 11.85 14.50
CA GLU A 6 -9.97 11.61 13.30
C GLU A 6 -9.50 12.65 12.29
N GLN A 7 -8.33 12.39 11.70
CA GLN A 7 -7.69 13.27 10.74
C GLN A 7 -8.64 13.32 9.55
N ASN A 8 -9.32 14.44 9.40
CA ASN A 8 -10.23 14.68 8.29
C ASN A 8 -9.48 14.32 7.00
N PRO A 9 -9.95 13.32 6.22
CA PRO A 9 -9.22 12.84 5.05
C PRO A 9 -8.91 13.96 4.06
N ASP A 10 -9.73 15.00 4.03
CA ASP A 10 -9.53 16.18 3.21
C ASP A 10 -8.34 17.04 3.69
N GLU A 11 -8.19 17.25 5.00
CA GLU A 11 -7.05 18.00 5.57
C GLU A 11 -5.72 17.24 5.40
N ARG A 12 -5.76 15.91 5.56
CA ARG A 12 -4.60 15.05 5.29
C ARG A 12 -4.18 15.11 3.82
N THR A 13 -5.14 15.15 2.92
CA THR A 13 -4.89 15.21 1.47
C THR A 13 -4.37 16.59 1.07
N ALA A 14 -4.89 17.67 1.66
CA ALA A 14 -4.45 19.04 1.42
C ALA A 14 -2.99 19.32 1.82
N GLY A 15 -2.45 18.58 2.80
CA GLY A 15 -1.04 18.67 3.20
C GLY A 15 -0.07 17.81 2.38
N ARG A 16 -0.57 17.02 1.41
CA ARG A 16 0.28 16.12 0.60
C ARG A 16 1.11 16.93 -0.39
N ALA A 17 2.39 16.60 -0.49
CA ALA A 17 3.25 17.15 -1.52
C ALA A 17 2.71 16.82 -2.91
N GLU A 18 2.76 17.79 -3.81
CA GLU A 18 2.55 17.58 -5.24
C GLU A 18 3.48 16.49 -5.76
N LEU A 19 2.95 15.57 -6.57
CA LEU A 19 3.77 14.53 -7.20
C LEU A 19 4.85 15.18 -8.09
N LEU A 20 6.06 14.60 -8.06
CA LEU A 20 7.12 14.99 -8.97
C LEU A 20 6.74 14.70 -10.42
N PRO A 21 7.31 15.41 -11.42
CA PRO A 21 7.04 15.14 -12.84
C PRO A 21 7.25 13.67 -13.23
N GLU A 22 8.28 13.02 -12.68
CA GLU A 22 8.59 11.61 -12.93
C GLU A 22 7.51 10.68 -12.35
N GLU A 23 6.94 11.01 -11.19
CA GLU A 23 5.87 10.24 -10.56
C GLU A 23 4.53 10.40 -11.30
N LYS A 24 4.26 11.60 -11.83
CA LYS A 24 3.11 11.87 -12.70
C LYS A 24 3.18 11.11 -14.03
N ALA A 25 4.38 10.82 -14.51
CA ALA A 25 4.58 10.06 -15.73
C ALA A 25 4.32 8.55 -15.57
N VAL A 26 4.26 8.05 -14.33
CA VAL A 26 3.93 6.66 -14.04
C VAL A 26 2.40 6.50 -13.99
N GLU A 27 1.79 6.45 -15.17
CA GLU A 27 0.41 6.00 -15.32
C GLU A 27 0.39 4.61 -15.96
N SER A 28 -0.55 3.78 -15.52
CA SER A 28 -0.78 2.47 -16.14
C SER A 28 -1.56 2.66 -17.45
N ALA A 29 -1.08 2.07 -18.53
CA ALA A 29 -1.78 2.12 -19.83
C ALA A 29 -3.14 1.41 -19.80
N ASP A 30 -3.34 0.46 -18.87
CA ASP A 30 -4.61 -0.22 -18.62
C ASP A 30 -4.74 -0.53 -17.11
N PRO A 31 -5.33 0.41 -16.34
CA PRO A 31 -5.52 0.25 -14.90
C PRO A 31 -6.40 -0.97 -14.54
N GLU A 32 -7.37 -1.34 -15.39
CA GLU A 32 -8.27 -2.45 -15.14
C GLU A 32 -7.58 -3.80 -15.34
N ALA A 33 -6.74 -3.93 -16.36
CA ALA A 33 -5.88 -5.11 -16.53
C ALA A 33 -4.90 -5.25 -15.37
N GLN A 34 -4.26 -4.16 -14.94
CA GLN A 34 -3.37 -4.20 -13.77
C GLN A 34 -4.11 -4.63 -12.50
N ALA A 35 -5.31 -4.09 -12.25
CA ALA A 35 -6.12 -4.46 -11.10
C ALA A 35 -6.49 -5.95 -11.12
N ARG A 36 -6.85 -6.51 -12.29
CA ARG A 36 -7.12 -7.94 -12.45
C ARG A 36 -5.92 -8.81 -12.12
N GLU A 37 -4.73 -8.41 -12.56
CA GLU A 37 -3.49 -9.16 -12.27
C GLU A 37 -3.15 -9.13 -10.77
N VAL A 38 -3.28 -7.96 -10.13
CA VAL A 38 -3.04 -7.82 -8.68
C VAL A 38 -4.00 -8.68 -7.87
N LEU A 39 -5.29 -8.73 -8.25
CA LEU A 39 -6.28 -9.58 -7.59
C LEU A 39 -5.94 -11.06 -7.77
N ARG A 40 -5.62 -11.49 -8.99
CA ARG A 40 -5.20 -12.87 -9.29
C ARG A 40 -3.97 -13.30 -8.48
N ASP A 41 -2.95 -12.45 -8.38
CA ASP A 41 -1.77 -12.74 -7.58
C ASP A 41 -2.08 -12.79 -6.08
N SER A 42 -2.96 -11.89 -5.62
CA SER A 42 -3.41 -11.87 -4.22
C SER A 42 -4.16 -13.16 -3.87
N ASP A 43 -5.09 -13.61 -4.71
CA ASP A 43 -5.81 -14.87 -4.52
C ASP A 43 -4.84 -16.06 -4.41
N ARG A 44 -3.80 -16.09 -5.27
CA ARG A 44 -2.75 -17.12 -5.23
C ARG A 44 -2.01 -17.13 -3.90
N ARG A 45 -1.54 -15.97 -3.42
CA ARG A 45 -0.82 -15.85 -2.14
C ARG A 45 -1.72 -16.08 -0.93
N SER A 46 -3.01 -15.82 -1.04
CA SER A 46 -3.98 -16.10 0.02
C SER A 46 -4.33 -17.58 0.10
N ALA A 47 -4.40 -18.28 -1.03
CA ALA A 47 -4.66 -19.72 -1.07
C ALA A 47 -3.46 -20.56 -0.59
N ASP A 48 -2.24 -20.12 -0.91
CA ASP A 48 -1.00 -20.75 -0.48
C ASP A 48 -0.03 -19.67 0.03
N PRO A 49 -0.15 -19.28 1.30
CA PRO A 49 0.71 -18.28 1.88
C PRO A 49 2.12 -18.83 2.01
N GLU A 50 3.05 -18.24 1.26
CA GLU A 50 4.48 -18.42 1.51
C GLU A 50 4.77 -18.14 3.00
N PRO A 51 5.60 -18.95 3.66
CA PRO A 51 5.97 -18.71 5.05
C PRO A 51 6.66 -17.35 5.13
N THR A 52 5.93 -16.33 5.60
CA THR A 52 6.52 -15.04 5.90
C THR A 52 7.54 -15.24 6.99
N MET A 53 8.78 -14.77 6.79
CA MET A 53 9.79 -14.78 7.84
C MET A 53 9.21 -14.10 9.07
N THR A 54 8.83 -14.87 10.08
CA THR A 54 8.44 -14.36 11.39
C THR A 54 9.71 -13.77 11.97
N ARG A 55 9.96 -12.48 11.75
CA ARG A 55 11.02 -11.78 12.47
C ARG A 55 10.67 -11.92 13.94
N ARG A 56 11.42 -12.76 14.65
CA ARG A 56 11.22 -12.92 16.08
C ARG A 56 11.49 -11.54 16.69
N PRO A 57 10.57 -10.97 17.49
CA PRO A 57 10.76 -9.64 18.09
C PRO A 57 11.96 -9.55 19.05
N GLU A 58 12.77 -10.61 19.16
CA GLU A 58 13.89 -10.74 20.08
C GLU A 58 15.26 -10.49 19.43
N GLU A 59 15.34 -10.27 18.12
CA GLU A 59 16.60 -9.91 17.42
C GLU A 59 16.75 -8.39 17.29
N THR A 60 16.46 -7.65 18.36
CA THR A 60 16.91 -6.27 18.54
C THR A 60 17.58 -6.20 19.91
N THR A 61 18.89 -6.43 19.92
CA THR A 61 19.78 -6.17 21.06
C THR A 61 20.98 -5.40 20.54
#